data_AF-A0A2R6NHS2-F1
#
_entry.id   AF-A0A2R6NHS2-F1
#
_cell.length_a   1.000
_cell.length_b   1.000
_cell.length_c   1.000
_cell.angle_alpha   90.00
_cell.angle_beta   90.00
_cell.angle_gamma   90.00
#
_symmetry.space_group_name_H-M   'P 1'
#
loop_
_entity.id
_entity.type
_entity.pdbx_description
1 polymer ?
#
loop_
_entity_poly.entity_id
_entity_poly.type
_entity_poly.pdbx_seq_one_letter_code
_entity_poly.pdbx_strand_id
1 'polypeptide(L)'
;MSTEMHYLSSDATYHGLPDGWVMHVHPQGWVYFRNAEHRMVVDEDIRDPAIFEKFSACFARWQPQGLLPDDFELHVLSLVNLKYSLIINHTQHVAGFNLEKAILREPLHTLSVPKSSRLRRLYWNYVQQHPVHVSVPKHAVVEARDALQALFLGK
;
A
#
# COMPACT_ATOMS: atom_id res chain seq x y z
N MET A 1 -4.09 -2.20 -23.66
CA MET A 1 -3.32 -3.43 -23.37
C MET A 1 -3.38 -3.62 -21.87
N SER A 2 -4.12 -4.64 -21.43
CA SER A 2 -4.34 -4.96 -20.01
C SER A 2 -3.11 -5.72 -19.50
N THR A 3 -2.44 -5.18 -18.49
CA THR A 3 -1.31 -5.85 -17.83
C THR A 3 -1.87 -6.76 -16.75
N GLU A 4 -2.23 -8.00 -17.11
CA GLU A 4 -2.49 -9.04 -16.12
C GLU A 4 -1.17 -9.41 -15.45
N MET A 5 -0.98 -8.91 -14.22
CA MET A 5 0.09 -9.39 -13.35
C MET A 5 -0.22 -10.83 -12.95
N HIS A 6 0.77 -11.72 -13.10
CA HIS A 6 0.73 -13.14 -12.73
C HIS A 6 0.56 -13.31 -11.20
N TYR A 7 -0.65 -13.12 -10.70
CA TYR A 7 -1.06 -13.69 -9.42
C TYR A 7 -1.68 -15.05 -9.69
N LEU A 8 -1.24 -16.07 -8.96
CA LEU A 8 -1.87 -17.39 -8.99
C LEU A 8 -3.26 -17.25 -8.36
N SER A 9 -4.27 -17.01 -9.20
CA SER A 9 -5.68 -17.10 -8.81
C SER A 9 -6.01 -18.59 -8.64
N SER A 10 -5.89 -19.07 -7.41
CA SER A 10 -6.37 -20.40 -7.02
C SER A 10 -7.84 -20.25 -6.62
N ASP A 11 -8.78 -20.71 -7.45
CA ASP A 11 -10.22 -20.64 -7.21
C ASP A 11 -10.65 -21.18 -5.83
N ALA A 12 -9.87 -22.07 -5.22
CA ALA A 12 -10.13 -22.62 -3.90
C ALA A 12 -9.90 -21.63 -2.72
N THR A 13 -9.31 -20.46 -2.97
CA THR A 13 -8.90 -19.53 -1.90
C THR A 13 -9.85 -18.35 -1.66
N TYR A 14 -10.92 -18.22 -2.45
CA TYR A 14 -11.83 -17.06 -2.45
C TYR A 14 -13.10 -17.22 -1.61
N HIS A 15 -13.35 -18.39 -1.00
CA HIS A 15 -14.53 -18.58 -0.17
C HIS A 15 -14.49 -17.74 1.10
N GLY A 16 -15.58 -17.02 1.39
CA GLY A 16 -15.76 -16.25 2.62
C GLY A 16 -15.15 -14.86 2.63
N LEU A 17 -14.71 -14.33 1.48
CA LEU A 17 -14.27 -12.94 1.39
C LEU A 17 -15.48 -11.99 1.47
N PRO A 18 -15.42 -10.95 2.32
CA PRO A 18 -16.39 -9.86 2.30
C PRO A 18 -16.37 -9.10 0.96
N ASP A 19 -17.49 -8.47 0.63
CA ASP A 19 -17.63 -7.71 -0.62
C ASP A 19 -16.56 -6.62 -0.77
N GLY A 20 -16.04 -6.49 -2.00
CA GLY A 20 -15.01 -5.50 -2.35
C GLY A 20 -13.58 -5.89 -1.96
N TRP A 21 -13.38 -7.04 -1.33
CA TRP A 21 -12.05 -7.54 -0.96
C TRP A 21 -11.47 -8.56 -1.92
N VAL A 22 -10.16 -8.48 -2.11
CA VAL A 22 -9.36 -9.40 -2.91
C VAL A 22 -8.24 -9.95 -2.05
N MET A 23 -8.09 -11.26 -2.01
CA MET A 23 -6.95 -11.92 -1.38
C MET A 23 -5.78 -11.97 -2.37
N HIS A 24 -4.58 -11.67 -1.87
CA HIS A 24 -3.34 -11.78 -2.62
C HIS A 24 -2.34 -12.65 -1.86
N VAL A 25 -1.47 -13.32 -2.62
CA VAL A 25 -0.34 -14.09 -2.08
C VAL A 25 0.94 -13.45 -2.56
N HIS A 26 1.78 -13.01 -1.63
CA HIS A 26 3.10 -12.48 -1.93
C HIS A 26 4.02 -13.58 -2.47
N PRO A 27 5.01 -13.29 -3.33
CA PRO A 27 5.98 -14.28 -3.82
C PRO A 27 6.75 -15.05 -2.73
N GLN A 28 6.85 -14.51 -1.52
CA GLN A 28 7.47 -15.16 -0.35
C GLN A 28 6.45 -15.95 0.51
N GLY A 29 5.18 -16.04 0.08
CA GLY A 29 4.19 -16.97 0.63
C GLY A 29 3.23 -16.41 1.69
N TRP A 30 3.37 -15.15 2.13
CA TRP A 30 2.35 -14.56 3.01
C TRP A 30 1.12 -14.08 2.23
N VAL A 31 -0.01 -14.07 2.92
CA VAL A 31 -1.30 -13.63 2.40
C VAL A 31 -1.58 -12.22 2.92
N TYR A 32 -2.17 -11.40 2.08
CA TYR A 32 -2.72 -10.10 2.46
C TYR A 32 -4.02 -9.86 1.69
N PHE A 33 -4.82 -8.92 2.18
CA PHE A 33 -6.15 -8.63 1.65
C PHE A 33 -6.26 -7.17 1.29
N ARG A 34 -6.88 -6.89 0.14
CA ARG A 34 -7.03 -5.55 -0.39
C ARG A 34 -8.49 -5.22 -0.66
N ASN A 35 -8.94 -4.05 -0.19
CA ASN A 35 -10.21 -3.46 -0.60
C ASN A 35 -9.93 -2.28 -1.54
N ALA A 36 -10.27 -2.43 -2.83
CA ALA A 36 -9.97 -1.43 -3.84
C ALA A 36 -10.80 -0.14 -3.68
N GLU A 37 -12.07 -0.28 -3.28
CA GLU A 37 -13.01 0.82 -3.09
C GLU A 37 -12.55 1.73 -1.94
N HIS A 38 -12.06 1.12 -0.86
CA HIS A 38 -11.61 1.84 0.34
C HIS A 38 -10.10 2.09 0.36
N ARG A 39 -9.37 1.65 -0.68
CA ARG A 39 -7.91 1.77 -0.82
C ARG A 39 -7.18 1.27 0.42
N MET A 40 -7.56 0.08 0.87
CA MET A 40 -7.06 -0.49 2.10
C MET A 40 -6.36 -1.81 1.85
N VAL A 41 -5.27 -2.02 2.57
CA VAL A 41 -4.54 -3.28 2.64
C VAL A 41 -4.43 -3.69 4.10
N VAL A 42 -4.65 -4.97 4.36
CA VAL A 42 -4.52 -5.58 5.70
C VAL A 42 -3.84 -6.93 5.57
N ASP A 43 -3.08 -7.29 6.60
CA ASP A 43 -2.33 -8.55 6.63
C ASP A 43 -3.14 -9.65 7.33
N GLU A 44 -4.12 -9.25 8.15
CA GLU A 44 -4.99 -10.15 8.87
C GLU A 44 -6.10 -10.75 8.02
N ASP A 45 -6.51 -11.97 8.39
CA ASP A 45 -7.52 -12.73 7.66
C ASP A 45 -8.93 -12.16 7.86
N ILE A 46 -9.36 -11.32 6.91
CA ILE A 46 -10.68 -10.72 6.91
C ILE A 46 -11.84 -11.71 6.72
N ARG A 47 -11.54 -12.98 6.39
CA ARG A 47 -12.56 -14.02 6.30
C ARG A 47 -13.09 -14.39 7.69
N ASP A 48 -12.33 -14.11 8.75
CA ASP A 48 -12.81 -14.16 10.12
C ASP A 48 -13.75 -12.96 10.39
N PRO A 49 -15.05 -13.19 10.66
CA PRO A 49 -16.01 -12.12 10.93
C PRO A 49 -15.59 -11.20 12.08
N ALA A 50 -14.92 -11.72 13.12
CA ALA A 50 -14.47 -10.93 14.26
C ALA A 50 -13.31 -9.99 13.90
N ILE A 51 -12.49 -10.38 12.92
CA ILE A 51 -11.44 -9.54 12.34
C ILE A 51 -12.07 -8.48 11.43
N PHE A 52 -13.00 -8.91 10.57
CA PHE A 52 -13.70 -8.02 9.66
C PHE A 52 -14.50 -6.92 10.38
N GLU A 53 -15.18 -7.23 11.48
CA GLU A 53 -15.91 -6.24 12.29
C GLU A 53 -14.99 -5.16 12.87
N LYS A 54 -13.77 -5.54 13.31
CA LYS A 54 -12.78 -4.57 13.82
C LYS A 54 -12.32 -3.62 12.73
N PHE A 55 -12.08 -4.12 11.51
CA PHE A 55 -11.75 -3.27 10.39
C PHE A 55 -12.94 -2.42 9.95
N SER A 56 -14.17 -2.97 9.92
CA SER A 56 -15.45 -2.27 9.68
C SER A 56 -15.59 -1.00 10.53
N ALA A 57 -15.30 -1.10 11.83
CA ALA A 57 -15.27 0.06 12.72
C ALA A 57 -14.16 1.07 12.37
N CYS A 58 -12.99 0.62 11.92
CA CYS A 58 -11.92 1.49 11.43
C CYS A 58 -12.34 2.23 10.15
N PHE A 59 -13.00 1.54 9.21
CA PHE A 59 -13.51 2.14 7.96
C PHE A 59 -14.45 3.30 8.25
N ALA A 60 -15.41 3.10 9.17
CA ALA A 60 -16.37 4.13 9.56
C ALA A 60 -15.71 5.39 10.16
N ARG A 61 -14.49 5.27 10.72
CA ARG A 61 -13.73 6.43 11.23
C ARG A 61 -13.02 7.21 10.13
N TRP A 62 -12.60 6.54 9.05
CA TRP A 62 -11.88 7.18 7.94
C TRP A 62 -12.82 7.71 6.86
N GLN A 63 -13.97 7.06 6.61
CA GLN A 63 -14.98 7.52 5.64
C GLN A 63 -15.39 9.01 5.79
N PRO A 64 -15.60 9.56 7.00
CA PRO A 64 -16.01 10.95 7.18
C PRO A 64 -14.94 11.98 6.77
N GLN A 65 -13.67 11.57 6.61
CA GLN A 65 -12.55 12.45 6.26
C GLN A 65 -12.39 12.61 4.73
N GLY A 66 -13.28 12.02 3.94
CA GLY A 66 -13.21 11.93 2.48
C GLY A 66 -12.55 10.63 2.02
N LEU A 67 -12.85 10.22 0.78
CA LEU A 67 -12.08 9.15 0.13
C LEU A 67 -10.61 9.59 0.10
N LEU A 68 -9.69 8.70 0.48
CA LEU A 68 -8.25 8.90 0.21
C LEU A 68 -8.05 9.27 -1.26
N PRO A 69 -7.10 10.13 -1.67
CA PRO A 69 -6.85 10.38 -3.08
C PRO A 69 -6.41 9.11 -3.85
N ASP A 70 -6.48 9.13 -5.19
CA ASP A 70 -6.32 7.92 -6.04
C ASP A 70 -4.95 7.27 -5.96
N ASP A 71 -3.95 8.07 -5.62
CA ASP A 71 -2.58 7.69 -5.43
C ASP A 71 -2.24 7.30 -3.98
N PHE A 72 -3.26 7.09 -3.14
CA PHE A 72 -3.08 6.75 -1.74
C PHE A 72 -3.64 5.37 -1.39
N GLU A 73 -2.97 4.71 -0.44
CA GLU A 73 -3.39 3.45 0.14
C GLU A 73 -3.20 3.49 1.66
N LEU A 74 -4.10 2.82 2.39
CA LEU A 74 -4.03 2.66 3.84
C LEU A 74 -3.64 1.22 4.16
N HIS A 75 -2.50 1.04 4.82
CA HIS A 75 -2.09 -0.24 5.36
C HIS A 75 -2.38 -0.29 6.85
N VAL A 76 -3.24 -1.21 7.29
CA VAL A 76 -3.56 -1.38 8.71
C VAL A 76 -2.69 -2.49 9.28
N LEU A 77 -1.73 -2.12 10.12
CA LEU A 77 -0.64 -3.01 10.57
C LEU A 77 -1.01 -3.94 11.72
N SER A 78 -2.08 -3.65 12.46
CA SER A 78 -2.49 -4.48 13.60
C SER A 78 -3.91 -4.23 14.05
N LEU A 79 -4.65 -5.33 14.26
CA LEU A 79 -5.91 -5.36 15.00
C LEU A 79 -5.83 -4.88 16.45
N VAL A 80 -4.67 -4.98 17.09
CA VAL A 80 -4.51 -4.62 18.53
C VAL A 80 -4.59 -3.12 18.72
N ASN A 81 -4.19 -2.35 17.71
CA ASN A 81 -4.23 -0.90 17.80
C ASN A 81 -4.40 -0.30 16.40
N LEU A 82 -5.66 -0.25 15.95
CA LEU A 82 -6.14 0.38 14.71
C LEU A 82 -5.78 1.89 14.59
N LYS A 83 -5.05 2.45 15.55
CA LYS A 83 -4.41 3.77 15.48
C LYS A 83 -3.08 3.74 14.71
N TYR A 84 -2.47 2.57 14.52
CA TYR A 84 -1.24 2.42 13.73
C TYR A 84 -1.60 1.97 12.32
N SER A 85 -2.19 2.88 11.56
CA SER A 85 -2.29 2.75 10.11
C SER A 85 -1.13 3.45 9.45
N LEU A 86 -0.48 2.80 8.50
CA LEU A 86 0.49 3.43 7.61
C LEU A 86 -0.27 3.97 6.40
N ILE A 87 0.02 5.19 6.00
CA ILE A 87 -0.56 5.83 4.82
C ILE A 87 0.53 5.91 3.78
N ILE A 88 0.20 5.45 2.58
CA ILE A 88 1.12 5.30 1.47
C ILE A 88 0.71 6.33 0.42
N ASN A 89 1.66 7.19 0.02
CA ASN A 89 1.50 8.09 -1.12
C ASN A 89 2.38 7.57 -2.26
N HIS A 90 1.74 7.00 -3.28
CA HIS A 90 2.42 6.41 -4.43
C HIS A 90 2.99 7.46 -5.38
N THR A 91 2.43 8.67 -5.46
CA THR A 91 2.98 9.76 -6.30
C THR A 91 4.31 10.28 -5.76
N GLN A 92 4.41 10.44 -4.44
CA GLN A 92 5.60 10.98 -3.79
C GLN A 92 6.58 9.88 -3.31
N HIS A 93 6.19 8.61 -3.39
CA HIS A 93 6.96 7.48 -2.89
C HIS A 93 7.33 7.62 -1.40
N VAL A 94 6.34 7.99 -0.57
CA VAL A 94 6.50 8.18 0.87
C VAL A 94 5.38 7.54 1.66
N ALA A 95 5.67 7.12 2.89
CA ALA A 95 4.67 6.60 3.81
C ALA A 95 4.87 7.08 5.24
N GLY A 96 3.80 7.06 6.05
CA GLY A 96 3.85 7.44 7.47
C GLY A 96 2.54 7.26 8.23
N PHE A 97 2.63 7.38 9.56
CA PHE A 97 1.58 6.92 10.49
C PHE A 97 0.53 7.98 10.88
N ASN A 98 0.73 9.25 10.54
CA ASN A 98 -0.17 10.35 10.94
C ASN A 98 -0.78 11.03 9.70
N LEU A 99 -2.11 10.90 9.54
CA LEU A 99 -2.85 11.27 8.33
C LEU A 99 -2.78 12.75 7.95
N GLU A 100 -2.72 13.68 8.90
CA GLU A 100 -3.26 15.02 8.58
C GLU A 100 -2.27 16.06 8.03
N LYS A 101 -0.95 15.97 8.27
CA LYS A 101 -0.08 17.16 8.03
C LYS A 101 1.15 16.94 7.15
N ALA A 102 1.82 15.79 7.26
CA ALA A 102 3.15 15.66 6.66
C ALA A 102 3.15 15.07 5.23
N ILE A 103 2.19 14.20 4.90
CA ILE A 103 2.18 13.44 3.64
C ILE A 103 1.15 14.00 2.65
N LEU A 104 0.03 14.52 3.16
CA LEU A 104 -1.05 15.05 2.32
C LEU A 104 -0.83 16.51 1.89
N ARG A 105 0.00 17.30 2.60
CA ARG A 105 0.02 18.77 2.46
C ARG A 105 1.39 19.40 2.20
N GLU A 106 2.48 18.80 2.67
CA GLU A 106 3.82 19.35 2.48
C GLU A 106 4.50 18.73 1.25
N PRO A 107 4.92 19.53 0.26
CA PRO A 107 5.75 19.02 -0.83
C PRO A 107 7.05 18.41 -0.28
N LEU A 108 7.51 17.28 -0.82
CA LEU A 108 8.72 16.61 -0.30
C LEU A 108 9.96 17.49 -0.22
N HIS A 109 10.11 18.45 -1.14
CA HIS A 109 11.27 19.35 -1.19
C HIS A 109 11.30 20.36 -0.03
N THR A 110 10.20 20.55 0.69
CA THR A 110 10.16 21.42 1.88
C THR A 110 10.55 20.66 3.15
N LEU A 111 10.71 19.34 3.08
CA LEU A 111 11.12 18.50 4.20
C LEU A 111 12.64 18.48 4.34
N SER A 112 13.13 18.40 5.57
CA SER A 112 14.54 18.13 5.81
C SER A 112 14.94 16.75 5.26
N VAL A 113 16.18 16.62 4.79
CA VAL A 113 16.72 15.36 4.24
C VAL A 113 16.49 14.17 5.18
N PRO A 114 16.69 14.26 6.51
CA PRO A 114 16.39 13.15 7.41
C PRO A 114 14.89 12.77 7.43
N LYS A 115 13.99 13.75 7.40
CA LYS A 115 12.53 13.51 7.39
C LYS A 115 12.10 12.86 6.08
N SER A 116 12.56 13.36 4.93
CA SER A 116 12.24 12.77 3.63
C SER A 116 12.78 11.34 3.50
N SER A 117 14.02 11.09 3.95
CA SER A 117 14.62 9.75 3.92
C SER A 117 13.86 8.76 4.80
N ARG A 118 13.39 9.18 5.98
CA ARG A 118 12.57 8.33 6.85
C ARG A 118 11.24 7.95 6.20
N LEU A 119 10.55 8.90 5.59
CA LEU A 119 9.26 8.66 4.93
C LEU A 119 9.41 7.75 3.69
N ARG A 120 10.47 7.95 2.89
CA ARG A 120 10.78 7.07 1.75
C ARG A 120 11.14 5.65 2.20
N ARG A 121 11.90 5.51 3.30
CA ARG A 121 12.20 4.19 3.86
C ARG A 121 10.93 3.44 4.25
N LEU A 122 9.96 4.11 4.87
CA LEU A 122 8.68 3.49 5.20
C LEU A 122 7.92 3.03 3.94
N TYR A 123 7.92 3.85 2.88
CA TYR A 123 7.32 3.49 1.60
C TYR A 123 7.97 2.26 0.98
N TRP A 124 9.29 2.23 0.87
CA TRP A 124 9.99 1.10 0.24
C TRP A 124 9.89 -0.18 1.06
N ASN A 125 9.86 -0.08 2.39
CA ASN A 125 9.56 -1.23 3.25
C ASN A 125 8.15 -1.78 2.97
N TYR A 126 7.16 -0.90 2.80
CA TYR A 126 5.81 -1.30 2.44
C TYR A 126 5.76 -2.00 1.08
N VAL A 127 6.33 -1.38 0.04
CA VAL A 127 6.33 -1.90 -1.34
C VAL A 127 7.05 -3.25 -1.46
N GLN A 128 8.10 -3.46 -0.65
CA GLN A 128 8.79 -4.75 -0.58
C GLN A 128 7.85 -5.86 -0.08
N GLN A 129 6.87 -5.51 0.75
CA GLN A 129 5.96 -6.48 1.36
C GLN A 129 4.63 -6.61 0.61
N HIS A 130 4.21 -5.53 -0.03
CA HIS A 130 2.93 -5.37 -0.71
C HIS A 130 3.21 -4.81 -2.10
N PRO A 131 3.19 -5.65 -3.15
CA PRO A 131 3.35 -5.19 -4.51
C PRO A 131 2.40 -4.05 -4.79
N VAL A 132 2.91 -2.99 -5.41
CA VAL A 132 2.12 -1.79 -5.67
C VAL A 132 0.94 -2.15 -6.57
N HIS A 133 -0.28 -1.91 -6.11
CA HIS A 133 -1.50 -2.11 -6.91
C HIS A 133 -1.82 -0.93 -7.84
N VAL A 134 -0.83 -0.07 -8.06
CA VAL A 134 -0.89 1.06 -8.98
C VAL A 134 -0.32 0.61 -10.32
N SER A 135 -0.87 1.17 -11.41
CA SER A 135 -0.36 0.91 -12.74
C SER A 135 1.12 1.27 -12.82
N VAL A 136 1.93 0.34 -13.32
CA VAL A 136 3.35 0.57 -13.59
C VAL A 136 3.47 1.77 -14.55
N PRO A 137 4.20 2.85 -14.18
CA PRO A 137 4.43 3.96 -15.08
C PRO A 137 5.06 3.49 -16.39
N LYS A 138 4.65 4.07 -17.53
CA LYS A 138 5.12 3.65 -18.86
C LYS A 138 6.65 3.66 -19.00
N HIS A 139 7.32 4.54 -18.27
CA HIS A 139 8.77 4.73 -18.28
C HIS A 139 9.51 3.94 -17.18
N ALA A 140 8.82 3.26 -16.26
CA ALA A 140 9.45 2.65 -15.09
C ALA A 140 10.55 1.64 -15.44
N VAL A 141 10.36 0.85 -16.51
CA VAL A 141 11.36 -0.12 -16.97
C VAL A 141 12.61 0.58 -17.53
N VAL A 142 12.41 1.66 -18.28
CA VAL A 142 13.51 2.45 -18.86
C VAL A 142 14.30 3.13 -17.74
N GLU A 143 13.61 3.76 -16.80
CA GLU A 143 14.26 4.42 -15.66
C GLU A 143 15.02 3.43 -14.76
N ALA A 144 14.44 2.26 -14.49
CA ALA A 144 15.12 1.21 -13.74
C ALA A 144 16.39 0.73 -14.44
N ARG A 145 16.33 0.53 -15.76
CA ARG A 145 17.49 0.16 -16.57
C ARG A 145 18.57 1.23 -16.53
N ASP A 146 18.19 2.49 -16.74
CA ASP A 146 19.14 3.60 -16.79
C ASP A 146 19.80 3.82 -15.41
N ALA A 147 19.05 3.66 -14.32
CA ALA A 147 19.58 3.71 -12.95
C ALA A 147 20.57 2.57 -12.67
N LEU A 148 20.26 1.34 -13.09
CA LEU A 148 21.17 0.20 -12.98
C LEU A 148 22.44 0.43 -13.81
N GLN A 149 22.30 0.89 -15.04
CA GLN A 149 23.44 1.23 -15.90
C GLN A 149 24.32 2.30 -15.26
N ALA A 150 23.75 3.36 -14.71
CA ALA A 150 24.51 4.40 -14.00
C ALA A 150 25.28 3.84 -12.79
N LEU A 151 24.70 2.89 -12.04
CA LEU A 151 25.38 2.21 -10.93
C LEU A 151 26.59 1.38 -11.40
N PHE A 152 26.48 0.74 -12.56
CA PHE A 152 27.56 -0.09 -13.13
C PHE A 152 28.61 0.72 -13.88
N LEU A 153 28.25 1.89 -14.44
CA LEU A 153 29.15 2.78 -15.18
C LEU A 153 29.79 3.87 -14.31
N GLY A 154 29.26 4.13 -13.12
CA GLY A 154 29.82 5.05 -12.13
C GLY A 154 30.93 4.47 -11.25
N LYS A 155 31.55 3.36 -11.68
CA LYS A 155 32.75 2.76 -11.07
C LYS A 155 33.95 2.96 -11.97
#